data_AF-V6KAL6-F1
#
_entry.id   AF-V6KAL6-F1
#
_cell.length_a   1.000
_cell.length_b   1.000
_cell.length_c   1.000
_cell.angle_alpha   90.00
_cell.angle_beta   90.00
_cell.angle_gamma   90.00
#
_symmetry.space_group_name_H-M   'P 1'
#
loop_
_entity.id
_entity.type
_entity.pdbx_description
1 polymer ?
#
loop_
_entity_poly.entity_id
_entity_poly.type
_entity_poly.pdbx_seq_one_letter_code
_entity_poly.pdbx_strand_id
1 'polypeptide(L)'
;LEGLDAFGRGLAAARQYLTREGHLTVPRAHEELLHPGDEDGTPVEGGAPVTIRLGVFLSNTKSRRAKLSAERRTALAGLGLHWAA
;
A
#
# COMPACT_ATOMS: atom_id res chain seq x y z
N LEU A 1 -11.73 -1.75 -0.38
CA LEU A 1 -11.12 -0.39 -0.61
C LEU A 1 -11.98 0.74 -0.05
N GLU A 2 -13.29 0.52 0.04
CA GLU A 2 -14.20 1.43 0.75
C GLU A 2 -13.74 1.63 2.20
N GLY A 3 -13.90 2.85 2.73
CA GLY A 3 -13.44 3.21 4.08
C GLY A 3 -11.92 3.40 4.26
N LEU A 4 -11.07 2.97 3.31
CA LEU A 4 -9.62 3.19 3.41
C LEU A 4 -9.21 4.62 3.04
N ASP A 5 -8.43 5.24 3.93
CA ASP A 5 -7.74 6.49 3.65
C ASP A 5 -6.56 6.30 2.68
N ALA A 6 -5.87 7.40 2.33
CA ALA A 6 -4.75 7.36 1.39
C ALA A 6 -3.60 6.45 1.87
N PHE A 7 -3.37 6.35 3.17
CA PHE A 7 -2.34 5.47 3.73
C PHE A 7 -2.76 4.00 3.60
N GLY A 8 -4.00 3.67 3.98
CA GLY A 8 -4.55 2.32 3.89
C GLY A 8 -4.52 1.79 2.45
N ARG A 9 -4.88 2.62 1.47
CA ARG A 9 -4.75 2.27 0.05
C ARG A 9 -3.30 2.05 -0.38
N GLY A 10 -2.37 2.89 0.08
CA GLY A 10 -0.94 2.71 -0.17
C GLY A 10 -0.38 1.42 0.43
N LEU A 11 -0.82 1.07 1.64
CA LEU A 11 -0.43 -0.18 2.31
C LEU A 11 -1.00 -1.41 1.58
N ALA A 12 -2.25 -1.34 1.12
CA ALA A 12 -2.86 -2.39 0.30
C ALA A 12 -2.13 -2.58 -1.03
N ALA A 13 -1.75 -1.49 -1.71
CA ALA A 13 -0.93 -1.54 -2.92
C ALA A 13 0.44 -2.17 -2.67
N ALA A 14 1.09 -1.83 -1.55
CA ALA A 14 2.36 -2.45 -1.17
C ALA A 14 2.19 -3.96 -0.92
N ARG A 15 1.11 -4.39 -0.26
CA ARG A 15 0.80 -5.81 -0.06
C ARG A 15 0.61 -6.53 -1.39
N GLN A 16 -0.21 -5.97 -2.29
CA GLN A 16 -0.45 -6.55 -3.61
C GLN A 16 0.84 -6.72 -4.41
N TYR A 17 1.67 -5.68 -4.46
CA TYR A 17 2.97 -5.73 -5.13
C TYR A 17 3.88 -6.79 -4.50
N LEU A 18 3.97 -6.83 -3.16
CA LEU A 18 4.78 -7.80 -2.44
C LEU A 18 4.33 -9.23 -2.71
N THR A 19 3.03 -9.50 -2.70
CA THR A 19 2.48 -10.83 -3.03
C THR A 19 2.83 -11.24 -4.46
N ARG A 20 2.81 -10.29 -5.41
CA ARG A 20 3.06 -10.54 -6.83
C ARG A 20 4.55 -10.71 -7.16
N GLU A 21 5.41 -9.91 -6.55
CA GLU A 21 6.85 -9.78 -6.90
C GLU A 21 7.79 -10.39 -5.85
N GLY A 22 7.30 -10.67 -4.64
CA GLY A 22 8.11 -11.18 -3.52
C GLY A 22 9.02 -10.14 -2.87
N HIS A 23 9.02 -8.88 -3.34
CA HIS A 23 9.84 -7.80 -2.78
C HIS A 23 9.14 -6.43 -2.82
N LEU A 24 9.71 -5.43 -2.15
CA LEU A 24 9.23 -4.03 -2.14
C LEU A 24 10.23 -3.03 -2.71
N THR A 25 11.14 -3.49 -3.56
CA THR A 25 11.97 -2.63 -4.43
C THR A 25 11.12 -2.10 -5.59
N VAL A 26 10.32 -1.07 -5.33
CA VAL A 26 9.36 -0.52 -6.28
C VAL A 26 9.96 0.68 -7.05
N PRO A 27 9.96 0.67 -8.40
CA PRO A 27 10.35 1.84 -9.19
C PRO A 27 9.51 3.07 -8.84
N ARG A 28 10.11 4.26 -8.83
CA ARG A 28 9.39 5.47 -8.37
C ARG A 28 8.14 5.80 -9.20
N ALA A 29 8.16 5.52 -10.50
CA ALA A 29 7.04 5.75 -11.42
C ALA A 29 6.01 4.60 -11.43
N HIS A 30 6.23 3.53 -10.64
CA HIS A 30 5.32 2.38 -10.63
C HIS A 30 3.95 2.75 -10.06
N GLU A 31 2.92 2.28 -10.75
CA GLU A 31 1.52 2.39 -10.35
C GLU A 31 0.93 1.00 -10.13
N GLU A 32 0.18 0.84 -9.06
CA GLU A 32 -0.60 -0.36 -8.77
C GLU A 32 -2.09 -0.06 -8.93
N LEU A 33 -2.80 -0.97 -9.60
CA LEU A 33 -4.25 -0.91 -9.72
C LEU A 33 -4.85 -1.76 -8.61
N LEU A 34 -5.58 -1.12 -7.71
CA LEU A 34 -6.35 -1.81 -6.68
C LEU A 34 -7.81 -1.91 -7.11
N HIS A 35 -8.36 -3.11 -7.04
CA HIS A 35 -9.78 -3.34 -7.27
C HIS A 35 -10.55 -3.28 -5.95
N PRO A 36 -11.71 -2.60 -5.87
CA PRO A 36 -12.59 -2.70 -4.72
C PRO A 36 -13.00 -4.16 -4.52
N GLY A 37 -12.77 -4.68 -3.33
CA GLY A 37 -13.33 -5.95 -2.88
C GLY A 37 -14.20 -5.76 -1.64
N ASP A 38 -15.04 -6.76 -1.38
CA ASP A 38 -15.81 -6.92 -0.14
C ASP A 38 -14.89 -7.15 1.08
N GLU A 39 -15.50 -7.42 2.25
CA GLU A 39 -14.75 -7.63 3.50
C GLU A 39 -13.80 -8.83 3.43
N ASP A 40 -14.13 -9.83 2.62
CA ASP A 40 -13.33 -11.05 2.40
C ASP A 40 -12.28 -10.87 1.28
N GLY A 41 -12.27 -9.71 0.61
CA GLY A 41 -11.35 -9.40 -0.47
C GLY A 41 -11.81 -9.88 -1.85
N THR A 42 -13.04 -10.37 -1.98
CA THR A 42 -13.65 -10.73 -3.26
C THR A 42 -13.93 -9.45 -4.05
N PRO A 43 -13.47 -9.32 -5.30
CA PRO A 43 -13.75 -8.14 -6.11
C PRO A 43 -15.26 -7.86 -6.21
N VAL A 44 -15.67 -6.62 -5.94
CA VAL A 44 -17.07 -6.19 -6.11
C VAL A 44 -17.33 -5.99 -7.60
N GLU A 45 -18.35 -6.65 -8.15
CA GLU A 45 -18.76 -6.43 -9.55
C GLU A 45 -19.12 -4.95 -9.78
N GLY A 46 -18.57 -4.38 -10.85
CA GLY A 46 -18.77 -2.96 -11.18
C GLY A 46 -17.94 -1.96 -10.35
N GLY A 47 -17.13 -2.42 -9.40
CA GLY A 47 -16.22 -1.57 -8.64
C GLY A 47 -15.11 -0.99 -9.52
N ALA A 48 -15.06 0.34 -9.67
CA ALA A 48 -14.00 1.00 -10.45
C ALA A 48 -12.63 0.82 -9.77
N PRO A 49 -11.58 0.41 -10.52
CA PRO A 49 -10.24 0.28 -9.96
C PRO A 49 -9.69 1.65 -9.56
N VAL A 50 -8.82 1.63 -8.55
CA VAL A 50 -8.13 2.81 -8.04
C VAL A 50 -6.64 2.68 -8.31
N THR A 51 -6.10 3.61 -9.07
CA THR A 51 -4.66 3.69 -9.33
C THR A 51 -3.92 4.30 -8.14
N ILE A 52 -2.89 3.61 -7.67
CA ILE A 52 -2.01 4.04 -6.58
C ILE A 52 -0.59 4.15 -7.12
N ARG A 53 -0.01 5.36 -7.08
CA ARG A 53 1.41 5.58 -7.38
C ARG A 53 2.29 4.99 -6.27
N LEU A 54 2.48 3.67 -6.26
CA LEU A 54 3.10 2.94 -5.16
C LEU A 54 4.53 3.40 -4.91
N GLY A 55 5.32 3.61 -5.97
CA GLY A 55 6.70 4.11 -5.83
C GLY A 55 6.75 5.49 -5.16
N VAL A 56 5.81 6.37 -5.50
CA VAL A 56 5.65 7.69 -4.87
C VAL A 56 5.22 7.57 -3.41
N PHE A 57 4.23 6.71 -3.13
CA PHE A 57 3.75 6.44 -1.78
C PHE A 57 4.89 5.97 -0.87
N LEU A 58 5.62 4.92 -1.23
CA LEU A 58 6.70 4.38 -0.41
C LEU A 58 7.81 5.42 -0.16
N SER A 59 8.20 6.17 -1.19
CA SER A 59 9.20 7.23 -1.05
C SER A 59 8.76 8.32 -0.07
N ASN A 60 7.52 8.79 -0.19
CA ASN A 60 6.96 9.85 0.65
C ASN A 60 6.73 9.37 2.10
N THR A 61 6.29 8.13 2.27
CA THR A 61 6.07 7.51 3.57
C THR A 61 7.38 7.33 4.31
N LYS A 62 8.45 6.90 3.61
CA LYS A 62 9.80 6.81 4.18
C LYS A 62 10.35 8.18 4.59
N SER A 63 10.23 9.21 3.74
CA SER A 63 10.74 10.55 4.07
C SER A 63 9.98 11.21 5.22
N ARG A 64 8.68 10.91 5.37
CA ARG A 64 7.83 11.43 6.45
C ARG A 64 7.66 10.45 7.60
N ARG A 65 8.57 9.46 7.75
CA ARG A 65 8.50 8.43 8.79
C ARG A 65 8.25 9.00 10.19
N ALA A 66 8.92 10.10 10.52
CA ALA A 66 8.79 10.75 11.83
C ALA A 66 7.37 11.27 12.14
N LYS A 67 6.53 11.46 11.12
CA LYS A 67 5.13 11.89 11.25
C LYS A 67 4.13 10.73 11.24
N LEU A 68 4.60 9.49 11.11
CA LEU A 68 3.73 8.31 11.12
C LEU A 68 3.40 7.91 12.56
N SER A 69 2.14 7.53 12.79
CA SER A 69 1.74 6.87 14.04
C SER A 69 2.52 5.55 14.22
N ALA A 70 2.59 5.07 15.46
CA ALA A 70 3.23 3.80 15.77
C ALA A 70 2.58 2.64 14.99
N GLU A 71 1.24 2.60 14.94
CA GLU A 71 0.48 1.57 14.21
C GLU A 71 0.83 1.53 12.72
N ARG A 72 0.93 2.69 12.06
CA ARG A 72 1.30 2.77 10.64
C ARG A 72 2.73 2.30 10.40
N ARG A 73 3.65 2.60 11.31
CA ARG A 73 5.03 2.10 11.26
C ARG A 73 5.09 0.59 11.42
N THR A 74 4.37 0.04 12.40
CA THR A 74 4.26 -1.41 12.62
C THR A 74 3.68 -2.11 11.40
N ALA A 75 2.62 -1.56 10.79
CA ALA A 75 2.02 -2.14 9.59
C ALA A 75 3.01 -2.21 8.40
N LEU A 76 3.82 -1.17 8.20
CA LEU A 76 4.87 -1.16 7.17
C LEU A 76 6.02 -2.12 7.51
N ALA A 77 6.45 -2.16 8.77
CA ALA A 77 7.48 -3.07 9.24
C ALA A 77 7.06 -4.54 9.04
N GLY A 78 5.78 -4.85 9.26
CA GLY A 78 5.19 -6.17 8.99
C GLY A 78 5.21 -6.59 7.52
N LEU A 79 5.47 -5.66 6.58
CA LEU A 79 5.72 -5.96 5.17
C LEU A 79 7.22 -6.17 4.84
N GLY A 80 8.10 -6.17 5.84
CA GLY A 80 9.55 -6.28 5.65
C GLY A 80 10.26 -4.95 5.36
N LEU A 81 9.58 -3.81 5.50
CA LEU A 81 10.22 -2.49 5.34
C LEU A 81 11.01 -2.14 6.61
N HIS A 82 12.27 -2.59 6.69
CA HIS A 82 13.14 -2.41 7.87
C HIS A 82 13.30 -0.95 8.31
N TRP A 83 13.23 -0.01 7.38
CA TRP A 83 13.28 1.41 7.72
C TRP A 83 12.05 1.90 8.47
N ALA A 84 10.98 1.13 8.58
CA ALA A 84 9.78 1.49 9.34
C ALA A 84 9.78 0.96 10.78
N ALA A 85 10.56 -0.10 11.05
CA ALA A 85 10.75 -0.71 12.37
C ALA A 85 11.43 0.26 13.35
#